data_AF-A0A369Q349-F1
#
_entry.id   AF-A0A369Q349-F1
#
_cell.length_a   1.000
_cell.length_b   1.000
_cell.length_c   1.000
_cell.angle_alpha   90.00
_cell.angle_beta   90.00
_cell.angle_gamma   90.00
#
_symmetry.space_group_name_H-M   'P 1'
#
loop_
_entity.id
_entity.type
_entity.pdbx_description
1 polymer ?
#
loop_
_entity_poly.entity_id
_entity_poly.type
_entity_poly.pdbx_seq_one_letter_code
_entity_poly.pdbx_strand_id
1 'polypeptide(L)'
;MPRKFWASVVDPVMEAMCNFDFDGRKLNVRENRAFQGKEALTRFVHENYPEIGCANAIEFKKFYMDEWTGEPNQDDLAPMRGLIKCAAAAAERALS
;
A
#
# COMPACT_ATOMS: atom_id res chain seq x y z
N MET A 1 13.24 -3.53 -5.42
CA MET A 1 13.30 -4.49 -4.30
C MET A 1 13.56 -5.91 -4.78
N PRO A 2 14.31 -6.75 -4.06
CA PRO A 2 14.37 -8.19 -4.29
C PRO A 2 13.00 -8.85 -4.01
N ARG A 3 12.11 -8.83 -5.00
CA ARG A 3 10.69 -9.18 -4.82
C ARG A 3 10.45 -10.60 -4.29
N LYS A 4 11.28 -11.57 -4.66
CA LYS A 4 11.18 -12.94 -4.17
C LYS A 4 11.52 -13.05 -2.69
N PHE A 5 12.55 -12.33 -2.23
CA PHE A 5 12.97 -12.32 -0.83
C PHE A 5 11.88 -11.71 0.06
N TRP A 6 11.30 -10.60 -0.37
CA TRP A 6 10.26 -9.88 0.39
C TRP A 6 8.83 -10.38 0.13
N ALA A 7 8.65 -11.47 -0.61
CA ALA A 7 7.33 -11.99 -0.94
C ALA A 7 6.50 -12.33 0.31
N SER A 8 7.14 -12.91 1.32
CA SER A 8 6.51 -13.23 2.62
C SER A 8 5.97 -12.01 3.36
N VAL A 9 6.39 -10.80 3.02
CA VAL A 9 5.90 -9.55 3.62
C VAL A 9 4.92 -8.84 2.68
N VAL A 10 5.26 -8.70 1.41
CA VAL A 10 4.45 -7.94 0.44
C VAL A 10 3.13 -8.65 0.13
N ASP A 11 3.16 -9.98 -0.03
CA ASP A 11 1.96 -10.73 -0.43
C ASP A 11 0.87 -10.69 0.66
N PRO A 12 1.16 -10.91 1.96
CA PRO A 12 0.15 -10.74 3.01
C PRO A 12 -0.38 -9.32 3.15
N VAL A 13 0.44 -8.30 2.93
CA VAL A 13 -0.01 -6.90 2.95
C VAL A 13 -1.01 -6.64 1.82
N MET A 14 -0.68 -7.06 0.59
CA MET A 14 -1.59 -6.92 -0.54
C MET A 14 -2.88 -7.71 -0.34
N GLU A 15 -2.80 -8.93 0.17
CA GLU A 15 -3.97 -9.76 0.46
C GLU A 15 -4.87 -9.13 1.53
N ALA A 16 -4.28 -8.62 2.61
CA ALA A 16 -5.01 -7.93 3.67
C ALA A 16 -5.74 -6.70 3.12
N MET A 17 -5.07 -5.88 2.30
CA MET A 17 -5.69 -4.72 1.67
C MET A 17 -6.79 -5.10 0.67
N CYS A 18 -6.61 -6.16 -0.13
CA CYS A 18 -7.64 -6.69 -1.03
C CYS A 18 -8.89 -7.16 -0.28
N ASN A 19 -8.71 -7.74 0.91
CA ASN A 19 -9.79 -8.32 1.71
C ASN A 19 -10.42 -7.35 2.71
N PHE A 20 -9.83 -6.17 2.90
CA PHE A 20 -10.38 -5.13 3.76
C PHE A 20 -11.77 -4.70 3.28
N ASP A 21 -12.71 -4.65 4.22
CA ASP A 21 -14.05 -4.10 3.97
C ASP A 21 -14.00 -2.57 4.03
N PHE A 22 -14.06 -1.96 2.87
CA PHE A 22 -14.09 -0.51 2.69
C PHE A 22 -15.55 -0.09 2.57
N ASP A 23 -16.25 0.01 3.70
CA ASP A 23 -17.66 0.39 3.81
C ASP A 23 -18.60 -0.39 2.86
N GLY A 24 -18.52 -1.72 2.92
CA GLY A 24 -19.36 -2.64 2.15
C GLY A 24 -18.81 -3.02 0.78
N ARG A 25 -17.59 -2.58 0.43
CA ARG A 25 -16.91 -2.97 -0.82
C ARG A 25 -15.45 -3.35 -0.60
N LYS A 26 -14.91 -4.10 -1.55
CA LYS A 26 -13.47 -4.41 -1.64
C LYS A 26 -12.80 -3.53 -2.69
N LEU A 27 -11.60 -3.04 -2.38
CA LEU A 27 -10.80 -2.29 -3.35
C LEU A 27 -10.00 -3.25 -4.25
N ASN A 28 -9.78 -2.84 -5.51
CA ASN A 28 -8.89 -3.58 -6.40
C ASN A 28 -7.43 -3.16 -6.16
N VAL A 29 -6.70 -3.93 -5.35
CA VAL A 29 -5.28 -3.69 -5.06
C VAL A 29 -4.43 -4.53 -6.02
N ARG A 30 -3.42 -3.91 -6.64
CA ARG A 30 -2.50 -4.58 -7.56
C ARG A 30 -1.11 -3.98 -7.45
N GLU A 31 -0.10 -4.82 -7.65
CA GLU A 31 1.30 -4.42 -7.71
C GLU A 31 1.63 -3.81 -9.10
N ASN A 32 2.38 -2.70 -9.12
CA ASN A 32 3.07 -2.15 -10.29
C ASN A 32 2.20 -1.87 -11.55
N ARG A 33 0.93 -1.51 -11.40
CA ARG A 33 0.01 -1.32 -12.54
C ARG A 33 0.13 0.02 -13.25
N ALA A 34 0.02 1.13 -12.52
CA ALA A 34 0.14 2.48 -13.05
C ALA A 34 1.46 3.15 -12.63
N PHE A 35 2.03 2.67 -11.53
CA PHE A 35 3.23 3.22 -10.91
C PHE A 35 4.14 2.08 -10.44
N GLN A 36 5.43 2.13 -10.78
CA GLN A 36 6.41 1.09 -10.46
C GLN A 36 7.26 1.40 -9.23
N GLY A 37 6.80 2.28 -8.34
CA GLY A 37 7.55 2.64 -7.12
C GLY A 37 8.95 3.18 -7.41
N LYS A 38 9.14 3.91 -8.53
CA LYS A 38 10.44 4.41 -9.00
C LYS A 38 10.91 5.71 -8.33
N GLU A 39 10.24 6.12 -7.26
CA GLU A 39 10.57 7.29 -6.45
C GLU A 39 11.96 7.15 -5.82
N ALA A 40 12.58 8.28 -5.48
CA ALA A 40 13.94 8.32 -4.96
C ALA A 40 14.11 7.49 -3.68
N LEU A 41 13.12 7.49 -2.78
CA LEU A 41 13.23 6.83 -1.49
C LEU A 41 13.17 5.30 -1.58
N THR A 42 12.18 4.74 -2.28
CA THR A 42 12.05 3.28 -2.44
C THR A 42 13.27 2.72 -3.16
N ARG A 43 13.74 3.42 -4.20
CA ARG A 43 14.96 3.06 -4.91
C ARG A 43 16.18 3.10 -3.99
N PHE A 44 16.38 4.19 -3.25
CA PHE A 44 17.48 4.33 -2.30
C PHE A 44 17.53 3.18 -1.30
N VAL A 45 16.38 2.84 -0.68
CA VAL A 45 16.32 1.73 0.29
C VAL A 45 16.68 0.41 -0.37
N HIS A 46 16.12 0.11 -1.54
CA HIS A 46 16.36 -1.18 -2.20
C HIS A 46 17.77 -1.33 -2.77
N GLU A 47 18.43 -0.22 -3.13
CA GLU A 47 19.83 -0.23 -3.61
C GLU A 47 20.83 -0.36 -2.45
N ASN A 48 20.58 0.29 -1.32
CA ASN A 48 21.53 0.34 -0.20
C ASN A 48 21.27 -0.75 0.86
N TYR A 49 20.03 -1.27 0.95
CA TYR A 49 19.58 -2.20 1.98
C TYR A 49 18.68 -3.32 1.42
N PRO A 50 19.07 -4.03 0.34
CA PRO A 50 18.18 -4.89 -0.44
C PRO A 50 17.48 -6.01 0.35
N GLU A 51 18.12 -6.57 1.37
CA GLU A 51 17.60 -7.67 2.20
C GLU A 51 17.41 -7.26 3.67
N ILE A 52 17.56 -5.97 3.96
CA ILE A 52 17.44 -5.39 5.31
C ILE A 52 16.23 -4.46 5.38
N GLY A 53 15.98 -3.67 4.31
CA GLY A 53 14.90 -2.70 4.24
C GLY A 53 13.91 -3.00 3.12
N CYS A 54 12.62 -3.03 3.47
CA CYS A 54 11.52 -3.18 2.53
C CYS A 54 10.70 -1.89 2.46
N ALA A 55 10.96 -1.04 1.45
CA ALA A 55 10.16 0.14 1.18
C ALA A 55 9.05 -0.16 0.15
N ASN A 56 7.79 0.09 0.52
CA ASN A 56 6.62 -0.05 -0.36
C ASN A 56 5.98 1.31 -0.63
N ALA A 57 5.81 1.68 -1.89
CA ALA A 57 5.01 2.83 -2.29
C ALA A 57 3.56 2.38 -2.55
N ILE A 58 2.60 3.01 -1.89
CA ILE A 58 1.17 2.75 -2.07
C ILE A 58 0.57 3.94 -2.82
N GLU A 59 -0.03 3.67 -3.97
CA GLU A 59 -0.72 4.66 -4.79
C GLU A 59 -2.23 4.45 -4.71
N PHE A 60 -2.96 5.54 -4.50
CA PHE A 60 -4.42 5.56 -4.53
C PHE A 60 -4.90 6.27 -5.79
N LYS A 61 -5.89 5.69 -6.47
CA LYS A 61 -6.76 6.49 -7.33
C LYS A 61 -7.48 7.51 -6.46
N LYS A 62 -7.66 8.72 -6.96
CA LYS A 62 -8.29 9.84 -6.24
C LYS A 62 -9.82 9.71 -6.13
N PHE A 63 -10.36 8.49 -6.08
CA PHE A 63 -11.81 8.27 -5.94
C PHE A 63 -12.36 8.83 -4.62
N TYR A 64 -11.49 9.08 -3.65
CA TYR A 64 -11.81 9.56 -2.32
C TYR A 64 -11.83 11.10 -2.22
N MET A 65 -11.67 11.82 -3.33
CA MET A 65 -11.59 13.29 -3.34
C MET A 65 -12.04 13.86 -4.68
N ASP A 66 -12.40 15.15 -4.69
CA ASP A 66 -12.48 15.92 -5.93
C ASP A 66 -11.06 16.22 -6.44
N GLU A 67 -10.77 15.82 -7.67
CA GLU A 67 -9.44 15.93 -8.24
C GLU A 67 -9.00 17.37 -8.59
N TRP A 68 -9.96 18.29 -8.71
CA TRP A 68 -9.74 19.67 -9.11
C TRP A 68 -9.62 20.61 -7.91
N THR A 69 -10.48 20.44 -6.91
CA THR A 69 -10.45 21.26 -5.69
C THR A 69 -9.49 20.72 -4.65
N GLY A 70 -9.22 19.42 -4.69
CA GLY A 70 -8.41 18.75 -3.68
C GLY A 70 -9.18 18.37 -2.41
N GLU A 71 -10.49 18.62 -2.36
CA GLU A 71 -11.31 18.35 -1.17
C GLU A 71 -11.64 16.85 -1.06
N PRO A 72 -11.39 16.22 0.10
CA PRO A 72 -11.70 14.82 0.29
C PRO A 72 -13.19 14.58 0.56
N ASN A 73 -13.70 13.46 0.04
CA ASN A 73 -14.99 12.89 0.43
C ASN A 73 -14.87 12.43 1.89
N GLN A 74 -15.62 13.05 2.79
CA GLN A 74 -15.51 12.80 4.23
C GLN A 74 -15.78 11.34 4.59
N ASP A 75 -16.74 10.70 3.90
CA ASP A 75 -17.12 9.32 4.14
C ASP A 75 -15.99 8.33 3.79
N ASP A 76 -15.14 8.65 2.82
CA ASP A 76 -14.02 7.77 2.43
C ASP A 76 -12.82 7.88 3.39
N LEU A 77 -12.73 8.91 4.25
CA LEU A 77 -11.54 9.16 5.07
C LEU A 77 -11.34 8.13 6.19
N ALA A 78 -12.42 7.75 6.86
CA ALA A 78 -12.39 6.74 7.92
C ALA A 78 -11.97 5.35 7.40
N PRO A 79 -12.59 4.79 6.33
CA PRO A 79 -12.16 3.52 5.76
C PRO A 79 -10.78 3.59 5.11
N MET A 80 -10.36 4.71 4.52
CA MET A 80 -8.96 4.90 4.06
C MET A 80 -7.95 4.74 5.20
N ARG A 81 -8.23 5.35 6.36
CA ARG A 81 -7.39 5.19 7.55
C ARG A 81 -7.39 3.75 8.04
N GLY A 82 -8.55 3.09 8.03
CA GLY A 82 -8.68 1.67 8.38
C GLY A 82 -7.84 0.78 7.48
N LEU A 83 -7.88 1.01 6.16
CA LEU A 83 -7.11 0.27 5.17
C LEU A 83 -5.61 0.40 5.40
N ILE A 84 -5.10 1.61 5.65
CA ILE A 84 -3.67 1.83 5.94
C ILE A 84 -3.24 1.14 7.24
N LYS A 85 -4.08 1.20 8.28
CA LYS A 85 -3.83 0.46 9.54
C LYS A 85 -3.82 -1.06 9.30
N CYS A 86 -4.72 -1.57 8.46
CA CYS A 86 -4.77 -2.98 8.08
C CYS A 86 -3.48 -3.42 7.37
N ALA A 87 -3.00 -2.61 6.42
CA ALA A 87 -1.75 -2.84 5.72
C ALA A 87 -0.55 -2.87 6.66
N ALA A 88 -0.45 -1.88 7.56
CA ALA A 88 0.61 -1.80 8.57
C ALA A 88 0.61 -3.02 9.50
N ALA A 89 -0.56 -3.39 10.03
CA ALA A 89 -0.68 -4.56 10.91
C ALA A 89 -0.34 -5.88 10.20
N ALA A 90 -0.64 -5.99 8.89
CA ALA A 90 -0.24 -7.15 8.10
C ALA A 90 1.29 -7.21 7.91
N ALA A 91 1.93 -6.06 7.68
CA ALA A 91 3.39 -5.98 7.56
C ALA A 91 4.08 -6.34 8.88
N GLU A 92 3.60 -5.81 10.01
CA GLU A 92 4.12 -6.13 11.34
C GLU A 92 4.06 -7.62 11.66
N ARG A 93 2.92 -8.27 11.37
CA ARG A 93 2.76 -9.72 11.56
C ARG A 93 3.69 -10.53 10.66
N ALA A 94 3.91 -10.09 9.42
CA ALA A 94 4.78 -10.78 8.48
C ALA A 94 6.28 -10.63 8.78
N LEU A 95 6.64 -9.61 9.59
CA LEU A 95 8.01 -9.33 10.02
C LEU A 95 8.34 -9.92 11.40
N SER A 96 7.34 -10.44 12.13
CA SER A 96 7.49 -11.08 13.44
C SER A 96 7.90 -12.54 13.32
#